data_AF-A0A3B0YH24-F1
#
_entry.id   AF-A0A3B0YH24-F1
#
_cell.length_a   1.000
_cell.length_b   1.000
_cell.length_c   1.000
_cell.angle_alpha   90.00
_cell.angle_beta   90.00
_cell.angle_gamma   90.00
#
_symmetry.space_group_name_H-M   'P 1'
#
loop_
_entity.id
_entity.type
_entity.pdbx_description
1 polymer ?
#
loop_
_entity_poly.entity_id
_entity_poly.type
_entity_poly.pdbx_seq_one_letter_code
_entity_poly.pdbx_strand_id
1 'polypeptide(L)'
;MSKQYFKLVLENYQTVSFLADNTELKYRLHTAFVEFVETYGLHCAVLYVKHPTLGWRQVLDSNKRYPIINNPLKLNYQQLIFATTHTLKQADSQRIENKNQLIEGREHTAMTRRHSFYIVKSNAL
;
A
#
# COMPACT_ATOMS: atom_id res chain seq x y z
N MET A 1 -0.07 -20.29 -4.87
CA MET A 1 0.28 -18.86 -4.68
C MET A 1 -0.91 -18.13 -4.09
N SER A 2 -0.72 -17.10 -3.25
CA SER A 2 -1.84 -16.36 -2.65
C SER A 2 -2.48 -15.40 -3.65
N LYS A 3 -3.81 -15.39 -3.75
CA LYS A 3 -4.55 -14.39 -4.55
C LYS A 3 -4.46 -13.00 -3.92
N GLN A 4 -4.40 -11.97 -4.75
CA GLN A 4 -4.36 -10.56 -4.37
C GLN A 4 -5.54 -9.82 -4.99
N TYR A 5 -6.15 -8.91 -4.22
CA TYR A 5 -7.20 -8.03 -4.74
C TYR A 5 -6.56 -6.82 -5.39
N PHE A 6 -6.99 -6.53 -6.62
CA PHE A 6 -6.56 -5.41 -7.41
C PHE A 6 -7.74 -4.50 -7.72
N LYS A 7 -7.42 -3.25 -8.05
CA LYS A 7 -8.40 -2.22 -8.36
C LYS A 7 -7.84 -1.23 -9.38
N LEU A 8 -8.59 -0.97 -10.44
CA LEU A 8 -8.34 0.09 -11.41
C LEU A 8 -9.09 1.35 -10.96
N VAL A 9 -8.41 2.51 -11.00
CA VAL A 9 -8.98 3.80 -10.58
C VAL A 9 -8.49 4.90 -11.54
N LEU A 10 -9.40 5.76 -11.98
CA LEU A 10 -9.10 7.09 -12.51
C LEU A 10 -10.16 8.08 -11.97
N GLU A 11 -9.93 9.39 -12.13
CA GLU A 11 -10.72 10.54 -11.66
C GLU A 11 -12.17 10.27 -11.20
N ASN A 12 -12.57 10.87 -10.07
CA ASN A 12 -13.90 10.76 -9.43
C ASN A 12 -14.27 9.39 -8.82
N TYR A 13 -13.30 8.59 -8.36
CA TYR A 13 -13.56 7.30 -7.67
C TYR A 13 -14.31 6.27 -8.51
N GLN A 14 -14.21 6.33 -9.84
CA GLN A 14 -14.70 5.29 -10.74
C GLN A 14 -13.73 4.12 -10.74
N THR A 15 -14.24 2.91 -10.44
CA THR A 15 -13.34 1.79 -10.16
C THR A 15 -13.86 0.45 -10.65
N VAL A 16 -12.95 -0.40 -11.11
CA VAL A 16 -13.19 -1.83 -11.36
C VAL A 16 -12.24 -2.62 -10.48
N SER A 17 -12.76 -3.60 -9.74
CA SER A 17 -11.96 -4.43 -8.83
C SER A 17 -11.94 -5.86 -9.32
N PHE A 18 -10.79 -6.53 -9.19
CA PHE A 18 -10.65 -7.92 -9.59
C PHE A 18 -9.71 -8.68 -8.64
N LEU A 19 -9.85 -10.00 -8.62
CA LEU A 19 -8.99 -10.90 -7.84
C LEU A 19 -8.11 -11.69 -8.81
N ALA A 20 -6.80 -11.72 -8.55
CA ALA A 20 -5.85 -12.46 -9.38
C ALA A 20 -4.69 -13.01 -8.55
N ASP A 21 -4.10 -14.11 -8.99
CA ASP A 21 -2.73 -14.46 -8.63
C ASP A 21 -1.75 -14.07 -9.75
N ASN A 22 -0.46 -14.38 -9.58
CA ASN A 22 0.57 -14.03 -10.57
C ASN A 22 0.35 -14.67 -11.95
N THR A 23 -0.32 -15.83 -12.02
CA THR A 23 -0.58 -16.53 -13.29
C THR A 23 -1.80 -15.96 -14.00
N GLU A 24 -2.81 -15.52 -13.24
CA GLU A 24 -4.04 -14.95 -13.76
C GLU A 24 -3.94 -13.43 -14.03
N LEU A 25 -2.94 -12.75 -13.45
CA LEU A 25 -2.85 -11.28 -13.42
C LEU A 25 -2.99 -10.65 -14.81
N LYS A 26 -2.36 -11.21 -15.84
CA LYS A 26 -2.45 -10.72 -17.21
C LYS A 26 -3.86 -10.75 -17.76
N TYR A 27 -4.52 -11.89 -17.67
CA TYR A 27 -5.86 -12.07 -18.20
C TYR A 27 -6.89 -11.25 -17.42
N ARG A 28 -6.79 -11.26 -16.08
CA ARG A 28 -7.70 -10.55 -15.19
C ARG A 28 -7.57 -9.04 -15.34
N LEU A 29 -6.34 -8.51 -15.41
CA LEU A 29 -6.09 -7.09 -15.62
C LEU A 29 -6.64 -6.63 -16.98
N HIS A 30 -6.44 -7.42 -18.04
CA HIS A 30 -7.00 -7.12 -19.35
C HIS A 30 -8.52 -7.04 -19.31
N THR A 31 -9.17 -8.04 -18.74
CA THR A 31 -10.63 -8.09 -18.62
C THR A 31 -11.18 -6.90 -17.81
N ALA A 32 -10.56 -6.62 -16.66
CA ALA A 32 -10.94 -5.48 -15.83
C ALA A 32 -10.73 -4.13 -16.53
N PHE A 33 -9.71 -4.02 -17.38
CA PHE A 33 -9.45 -2.81 -18.15
C PHE A 33 -10.48 -2.61 -19.26
N VAL A 34 -10.89 -3.68 -19.96
CA VAL A 34 -11.99 -3.61 -20.94
C VAL A 34 -13.27 -3.16 -20.25
N GLU A 35 -13.63 -3.78 -19.13
CA GLU A 35 -14.79 -3.38 -18.32
C GLU A 35 -14.70 -1.92 -17.87
N PHE A 36 -13.51 -1.48 -17.45
CA PHE A 36 -13.28 -0.09 -17.05
C PHE A 36 -13.52 0.89 -18.21
N VAL A 37 -13.02 0.58 -19.41
CA VAL A 37 -13.22 1.39 -20.62
C VAL A 37 -14.70 1.40 -21.02
N GLU A 38 -15.37 0.25 -21.02
CA GLU A 38 -16.78 0.13 -21.40
C GLU A 38 -17.71 0.87 -20.43
N THR A 39 -17.41 0.79 -19.12
CA THR A 39 -18.24 1.39 -18.08
C THR A 39 -18.07 2.90 -18.01
N TYR A 40 -16.85 3.39 -18.16
CA TYR A 40 -16.51 4.79 -17.86
C TYR A 40 -16.08 5.61 -19.08
N GLY A 41 -15.83 4.98 -20.23
CA GLY A 41 -15.31 5.66 -21.43
C GLY A 41 -13.86 6.15 -21.27
N LEU A 42 -13.15 5.67 -20.23
CA LEU A 42 -11.80 6.11 -19.89
C LEU A 42 -10.76 5.11 -20.39
N HIS A 43 -9.79 5.59 -21.15
CA HIS A 43 -8.74 4.77 -21.76
C HIS A 43 -7.45 4.70 -20.94
N CYS A 44 -7.50 5.13 -19.69
CA CYS A 44 -6.37 5.18 -18.81
C CYS A 44 -6.78 4.87 -17.38
N ALA A 45 -5.96 4.11 -16.65
CA ALA A 45 -6.26 3.71 -15.28
C ALA A 45 -5.01 3.54 -14.42
N VAL A 46 -5.13 3.81 -13.13
CA VAL A 46 -4.09 3.54 -12.13
C VAL A 46 -4.41 2.24 -11.41
N LEU A 47 -3.41 1.38 -11.24
CA LEU A 47 -3.55 0.10 -10.54
C LEU A 47 -3.26 0.24 -9.05
N TYR A 48 -4.17 -0.30 -8.25
CA TYR A 48 -4.05 -0.46 -6.80
C TYR A 48 -4.08 -1.94 -6.43
N VAL A 49 -3.38 -2.29 -5.36
CA VAL A 49 -3.39 -3.60 -4.72
C VAL A 49 -3.85 -3.47 -3.27
N LYS A 50 -4.66 -4.43 -2.79
CA LYS A 50 -5.15 -4.42 -1.41
C LYS A 50 -4.12 -5.03 -0.46
N HIS A 51 -3.59 -4.21 0.43
CA HIS A 51 -2.83 -4.66 1.60
C HIS A 51 -3.79 -5.17 2.69
N PRO A 52 -3.49 -6.28 3.38
CA PRO A 52 -4.40 -6.86 4.38
C PRO A 52 -4.79 -5.90 5.51
N THR A 53 -3.86 -5.05 5.94
CA THR A 53 -4.05 -4.16 7.10
C THR A 53 -4.08 -2.68 6.77
N LEU A 54 -3.53 -2.28 5.63
CA LEU A 54 -3.34 -0.88 5.28
C LEU A 54 -4.30 -0.43 4.16
N GLY A 55 -5.17 -1.32 3.71
CA GLY A 55 -6.13 -1.04 2.65
C GLY A 55 -5.45 -0.94 1.28
N TRP A 56 -5.99 -0.09 0.41
CA TRP A 56 -5.54 0.03 -0.97
C TRP A 56 -4.22 0.79 -1.08
N ARG A 57 -3.27 0.21 -1.81
CA ARG A 57 -1.98 0.81 -2.13
C ARG A 57 -1.81 0.90 -3.62
N GLN A 58 -1.46 2.09 -4.12
CA GLN A 58 -1.11 2.25 -5.52
C GLN A 58 0.13 1.39 -5.81
N VAL A 59 0.07 0.58 -6.85
CA VAL A 59 1.22 -0.19 -7.30
C VAL A 59 2.24 0.80 -7.88
N LEU A 60 3.49 0.75 -7.42
CA LEU A 60 4.61 1.63 -7.82
C LEU A 60 5.82 0.83 -8.32
N ASP A 61 6.57 1.39 -9.28
CA ASP A 61 7.76 0.75 -9.85
C ASP A 61 8.97 1.06 -8.98
N SER A 62 10.14 0.51 -9.32
CA SER A 62 11.40 0.77 -8.60
C SER A 62 11.80 2.26 -8.60
N ASN A 63 11.28 3.06 -9.53
CA ASN A 63 11.55 4.50 -9.61
C ASN A 63 10.42 5.35 -8.99
N LYS A 64 9.47 4.74 -8.27
CA LYS A 64 8.25 5.37 -7.71
C LYS A 64 7.36 6.02 -8.78
N ARG A 65 7.48 5.61 -10.03
CA ARG A 65 6.72 6.05 -11.19
C ARG A 65 5.95 4.86 -11.74
N TYR A 66 4.82 4.47 -11.15
CA TYR A 66 3.97 3.55 -11.91
C TYR A 66 3.21 4.28 -13.01
N PRO A 67 3.23 3.72 -14.22
CA PRO A 67 2.59 4.31 -15.35
C PRO A 67 1.08 4.15 -15.20
N ILE A 68 0.39 5.21 -15.59
CA ILE A 68 -1.00 5.14 -16.01
C ILE A 68 -1.09 4.03 -17.06
N ILE A 69 -1.93 3.03 -16.80
CA ILE A 69 -2.16 1.91 -17.71
C ILE A 69 -3.08 2.42 -18.81
N ASN A 70 -2.53 2.55 -20.02
CA ASN A 70 -3.31 2.91 -21.22
C ASN A 70 -3.57 1.69 -22.11
N ASN A 71 -2.76 0.63 -21.95
CA ASN A 71 -2.94 -0.62 -22.68
C ASN A 71 -2.34 -1.79 -21.87
N PRO A 72 -3.17 -2.68 -21.31
CA PRO A 72 -2.69 -3.80 -20.49
C PRO A 72 -1.90 -4.85 -21.28
N LEU A 73 -2.04 -4.93 -22.61
CA LEU A 73 -1.30 -5.89 -23.44
C LEU A 73 0.16 -5.48 -23.68
N LYS A 74 0.48 -4.19 -23.54
CA LYS A 74 1.84 -3.65 -23.70
C LYS A 74 2.65 -3.65 -22.40
N LEU A 75 2.06 -4.08 -21.29
CA LEU A 75 2.73 -4.10 -20.00
C LEU A 75 3.75 -5.24 -19.90
N ASN A 76 4.90 -4.95 -19.27
CA ASN A 76 5.82 -5.98 -18.81
C ASN A 76 5.28 -6.58 -17.50
N TYR A 77 4.67 -7.77 -17.58
CA TYR A 77 4.03 -8.41 -16.43
C TYR A 77 5.01 -8.88 -15.35
N GLN A 78 6.25 -9.20 -15.71
CA GLN A 78 7.27 -9.53 -14.71
C GLN A 78 7.60 -8.31 -13.85
N GLN A 79 7.76 -7.14 -14.49
CA GLN A 79 7.95 -5.87 -13.78
C GLN A 79 6.72 -5.50 -12.95
N LEU A 80 5.51 -5.75 -13.44
CA LEU A 80 4.27 -5.51 -12.70
C LEU A 80 4.16 -6.35 -11.44
N ILE A 81 4.50 -7.64 -11.52
CA ILE A 81 4.51 -8.54 -10.36
C ILE A 81 5.55 -8.08 -9.35
N PHE A 82 6.73 -7.66 -9.83
CA PHE A 82 7.79 -7.11 -8.98
C PHE A 82 7.34 -5.83 -8.28
N ALA A 83 6.76 -4.88 -9.01
CA ALA A 83 6.21 -3.62 -8.49
C ALA A 83 5.13 -3.85 -7.44
N THR A 84 4.22 -4.80 -7.70
CA THR A 84 3.16 -5.18 -6.76
C THR A 84 3.76 -5.75 -5.47
N THR A 85 4.73 -6.67 -5.59
CA THR A 85 5.42 -7.27 -4.46
C THR A 85 6.20 -6.23 -3.66
N HIS A 86 6.91 -5.34 -4.34
CA HIS A 86 7.65 -4.24 -3.73
C HIS A 86 6.71 -3.30 -2.95
N THR A 87 5.58 -2.92 -3.55
CA THR A 87 4.56 -2.06 -2.93
C THR A 87 4.04 -2.66 -1.63
N LEU A 88 3.70 -3.96 -1.62
CA LEU A 88 3.25 -4.66 -0.42
C LEU A 88 4.34 -4.72 0.66
N LYS A 89 5.56 -5.10 0.29
CA LYS A 89 6.70 -5.14 1.22
C LYS A 89 7.01 -3.78 1.83
N GLN A 90 7.00 -2.73 1.02
CA GLN A 90 7.21 -1.36 1.49
C GLN A 90 6.12 -0.94 2.49
N ALA A 91 4.87 -1.32 2.23
CA ALA A 91 3.76 -1.05 3.15
C ALA A 91 3.94 -1.78 4.49
N ASP A 92 4.42 -3.03 4.47
CA ASP A 92 4.78 -3.78 5.68
C ASP A 92 5.95 -3.13 6.45
N SER A 93 7.02 -2.71 5.75
CA SER A 93 8.16 -2.02 6.37
C SER A 93 7.73 -0.73 7.07
N GLN A 94 6.94 0.13 6.41
CA GLN A 94 6.42 1.36 7.02
C GLN A 94 5.57 1.08 8.26
N ARG A 95 4.77 0.01 8.25
CA ARG A 95 3.98 -0.40 9.41
C ARG A 95 4.86 -0.78 10.59
N ILE A 96 5.96 -1.50 10.34
CA ILE A 96 6.91 -1.92 11.37
C ILE A 96 7.63 -0.69 11.95
N GLU A 97 8.11 0.20 11.10
CA GLU A 97 8.75 1.46 11.52
C GLU A 97 7.82 2.31 12.39
N ASN A 98 6.57 2.52 11.95
CA ASN A 98 5.58 3.26 12.73
C ASN A 98 5.29 2.62 14.09
N LYS A 99 5.27 1.28 14.14
CA LYS A 99 5.08 0.54 15.40
C LYS A 99 6.29 0.74 16.33
N ASN A 100 7.51 0.70 15.80
CA ASN A 100 8.73 0.90 16.58
C ASN A 100 8.80 2.34 17.13
N GLN A 101 8.51 3.35 16.30
CA GLN A 101 8.42 4.74 16.75
C GLN A 101 7.38 4.96 17.87
N LEU A 102 6.24 4.26 17.80
CA LEU A 102 5.23 4.32 18.86
C LEU A 102 5.73 3.68 20.18
N ILE A 103 6.50 2.60 20.09
CA ILE A 103 7.10 1.93 21.25
C ILE A 103 8.17 2.83 21.86
N GLU A 104 9.10 3.35 21.05
CA GLU A 104 10.14 4.29 21.48
C GLU A 104 9.55 5.54 22.12
N GLY A 105 8.48 6.11 21.54
CA GLY A 105 7.78 7.26 22.12
C GLY A 105 7.15 6.95 23.48
N ARG A 106 6.62 5.73 23.68
CA ARG A 106 6.08 5.28 24.98
C ARG A 106 7.18 5.06 26.00
N GLU A 107 8.30 4.47 25.60
CA GLU A 107 9.48 4.27 26.46
C GLU A 107 10.08 5.61 26.88
N HIS A 108 10.22 6.56 25.95
CA HIS A 108 10.69 7.90 26.26
C HIS A 108 9.75 8.62 27.23
N THR A 109 8.43 8.52 27.03
CA THR A 109 7.43 9.10 27.94
C THR A 109 7.52 8.48 29.34
N ALA A 110 7.74 7.16 29.43
CA ALA A 110 7.93 6.47 30.70
C ALA A 110 9.23 6.88 31.41
N MET A 111 10.33 7.05 30.66
CA MET A 111 11.60 7.56 31.20
C MET A 111 11.44 8.99 31.74
N THR A 112 10.83 9.89 30.98
CA THR A 112 10.58 11.28 31.41
C THR A 112 9.72 11.33 32.68
N ARG A 113 8.68 10.50 32.77
CA ARG A 113 7.88 10.38 34.00
C ARG A 113 8.73 9.91 35.17
N ARG A 114 9.54 8.86 35.02
CA ARG A 114 10.43 8.36 36.09
C ARG A 114 11.44 9.42 36.57
N HIS A 115 11.98 10.23 35.67
CA HIS A 115 12.91 11.31 36.04
C HIS A 115 12.21 12.51 36.70
N SER A 116 10.92 12.72 36.43
CA SER A 116 10.14 13.82 37.01
C SER A 116 9.74 13.56 38.47
N PHE A 117 9.79 12.30 38.93
CA PHE A 117 9.53 11.92 40.33
C PHE A 117 10.84 11.68 41.10
N TYR A 118 11.78 12.61 41.05
CA TYR A 118 12.83 12.66 42.06
C TYR A 118 12.24 13.28 43.33
N ILE A 119 12.24 12.49 44.41
CA ILE A 119 11.68 12.80 45.72
C ILE A 119 12.23 14.15 46.20
N VAL A 120 11.33 15.13 46.39
CA VAL A 120 11.61 16.30 47.23
C VAL A 120 11.82 15.73 48.63
N LYS A 121 13.08 15.60 49.08
CA LYS A 121 13.36 15.40 50.50
C LYS A 121 12.83 16.63 51.23
N SER A 122 11.63 16.53 51.76
CA SER A 122 11.11 17.45 52.75
C SER A 122 12.03 17.38 53.96
N ASN A 123 12.90 18.38 54.09
CA ASN A 123 13.58 18.65 55.35
C ASN A 123 12.48 19.03 56.35
N ALA A 124 12.03 18.05 57.14
CA ALA A 124 11.28 18.31 58.35
C ALA A 124 12.25 18.94 59.36
N LEU A 125 12.02 20.22 59.64
CA LEU A 125 12.55 20.93 60.82
C LEU A 125 11.55 20.78 61.95
#